data_AF-A0A378FXV4-F1
#
_entry.id   AF-A0A378FXV4-F1
#
_cell.length_a   1.000
_cell.length_b   1.000
_cell.length_c   1.000
_cell.angle_alpha   90.00
_cell.angle_beta   90.00
_cell.angle_gamma   90.00
#
_symmetry.space_group_name_H-M   'P 1'
#
loop_
_entity.id
_entity.type
_entity.pdbx_description
1 polymer ?
#
loop_
_entity_poly.entity_id
_entity_poly.type
_entity_poly.pdbx_seq_one_letter_code
_entity_poly.pdbx_strand_id
1 'polypeptide(L)'
;MLRAYGIHTLPTWIAADSAEAVHIAEQIGYPVALKLRSPDIPHKSEVQGVMLYLRTAAEVQQAADAMIDRVKLAWPQARIHGLLVQSMANRAGAQELRVVVEHDPVFGPLIMLGEGGVEWRAEDQAAVALPPLNMNLARYLVIQAIKNKKIRGRSALRPLDIAGLSQLLVQVSNLIVDCPEIQRLDIHPLLASGNEFTALDVTLGLAPFSGDSESRLAIRPYPHQLEEWVVMKNGDRCLFRPILPEDEPQLLAFIAQVTKEDLYYRYFSEINEFTHDDLANMTQIDYDREMAFVAVRTSAEKSEILGVTRAISDPDNIDAEFAVLVRSDLKGLGLGRRLLEKLIAYTQSHGLQRLNGITMPNNRGMIGLARKLGFTVDIQLEDGIVSLSLPLNQG
;
A
#
# COMPACT_ATOMS: atom_id res chain seq x y z
N MET A 1 2.21 -5.17 17.53
CA MET A 1 2.52 -4.52 16.25
C MET A 1 2.27 -5.46 15.07
N LEU A 2 3.18 -6.38 14.70
CA LEU A 2 3.02 -7.25 13.52
C LEU A 2 1.67 -7.99 13.43
N ARG A 3 1.20 -8.58 14.55
CA ARG A 3 -0.10 -9.26 14.61
C ARG A 3 -1.30 -8.34 14.32
N ALA A 4 -1.21 -7.04 14.61
CA ALA A 4 -2.27 -6.07 14.30
C ALA A 4 -2.43 -5.86 12.78
N TYR A 5 -1.36 -6.10 12.01
CA TYR A 5 -1.36 -6.06 10.54
C TYR A 5 -1.61 -7.44 9.93
N GLY A 6 -1.91 -8.47 10.73
CA GLY A 6 -2.15 -9.83 10.25
C GLY A 6 -0.88 -10.61 9.90
N ILE A 7 0.31 -10.10 10.23
CA ILE A 7 1.58 -10.81 10.02
C ILE A 7 1.74 -11.86 11.14
N HIS A 8 1.71 -13.13 10.76
CA HIS A 8 1.81 -14.24 11.70
C HIS A 8 3.25 -14.45 12.18
N THR A 9 3.42 -14.59 13.50
CA THR A 9 4.68 -14.86 14.18
C THR A 9 4.49 -16.02 15.15
N LEU A 10 5.57 -16.71 15.49
CA LEU A 10 5.50 -17.73 16.53
C LEU A 10 5.25 -17.08 17.91
N PRO A 11 4.40 -17.69 18.75
CA PRO A 11 4.33 -17.36 20.17
C PRO A 11 5.74 -17.32 20.77
N THR A 12 6.02 -16.25 21.51
CA THR A 12 7.34 -15.96 22.07
C THR A 12 7.18 -15.57 23.53
N TRP A 13 7.94 -16.23 24.38
CA TRP A 13 7.96 -15.97 25.82
C TRP A 13 9.32 -15.41 26.21
N ILE A 14 9.33 -14.57 27.26
CA ILE A 14 10.54 -13.97 27.78
C ILE A 14 10.86 -14.66 29.10
N ALA A 15 12.10 -15.14 29.23
CA ALA A 15 12.66 -15.66 30.47
C ALA A 15 13.77 -14.72 30.96
N ALA A 16 13.80 -14.41 32.24
CA ALA A 16 14.86 -13.62 32.86
C ALA A 16 16.16 -14.42 33.04
N ASP A 17 16.05 -15.73 33.28
CA ASP A 17 17.16 -16.63 33.54
C ASP A 17 16.92 -18.05 32.99
N SER A 18 17.87 -18.96 33.25
CA SER A 18 17.80 -20.34 32.78
C SER A 18 16.72 -21.17 33.47
N ALA A 19 16.39 -20.89 34.74
CA ALA A 19 15.36 -21.61 35.47
C ALA A 19 13.96 -21.27 34.92
N GLU A 20 13.69 -19.99 34.67
CA GLU A 20 12.45 -19.55 34.03
C GLU A 20 12.36 -20.06 32.58
N ALA A 21 13.48 -20.10 31.85
CA ALA A 21 13.51 -20.63 30.49
C ALA A 21 13.13 -22.12 30.44
N VAL A 22 13.59 -22.92 31.40
CA VAL A 22 13.20 -24.32 31.55
C VAL A 22 11.71 -24.45 31.85
N HIS A 23 11.20 -23.69 32.83
CA HIS A 23 9.79 -23.73 33.20
C HIS A 23 8.88 -23.42 32.01
N ILE A 24 9.23 -22.38 31.24
CA ILE A 24 8.52 -22.00 30.02
C ILE A 24 8.61 -23.10 28.96
N ALA A 25 9.80 -23.70 28.75
CA ALA A 25 9.98 -24.78 27.78
C ALA A 25 9.14 -26.03 28.10
N GLU A 26 8.99 -26.37 29.39
CA GLU A 26 8.12 -27.46 29.84
C GLU A 26 6.64 -27.20 29.55
N GLN A 27 6.19 -25.94 29.61
CA GLN A 27 4.81 -25.57 29.30
C GLN A 27 4.52 -25.57 27.79
N ILE A 28 5.47 -25.11 26.98
CA ILE A 28 5.32 -25.02 25.52
C ILE A 28 5.45 -26.40 24.86
N GLY A 29 6.32 -27.26 25.41
CA GLY A 29 6.70 -28.54 24.83
C GLY A 29 7.91 -28.46 23.91
N TYR A 30 8.65 -29.57 23.85
CA TYR A 30 9.90 -29.70 23.10
C TYR A 30 9.69 -30.20 21.66
N PRO A 31 10.59 -29.88 20.71
CA PRO A 31 11.80 -29.08 20.89
C PRO A 31 11.56 -27.56 20.85
N VAL A 32 12.39 -26.82 21.59
CA VAL A 32 12.36 -25.35 21.68
C VAL A 32 13.64 -24.72 21.14
N ALA A 33 13.57 -23.42 20.86
CA ALA A 33 14.69 -22.53 20.59
C ALA A 33 14.85 -21.52 21.73
N LEU A 34 16.11 -21.22 22.06
CA LEU A 34 16.50 -20.10 22.92
C LEU A 34 17.20 -19.03 22.09
N LYS A 35 16.81 -17.77 22.27
CA LYS A 35 17.47 -16.61 21.65
C LYS A 35 17.81 -15.55 22.69
N LEU A 36 19.01 -14.99 22.64
CA LEU A 36 19.43 -13.90 23.51
C LEU A 36 18.56 -12.66 23.28
N ARG A 37 18.17 -11.99 24.37
CA ARG A 37 17.50 -10.70 24.35
C ARG A 37 18.42 -9.64 24.96
N SER A 38 19.07 -8.86 24.11
CA SER A 38 19.94 -7.74 24.52
C SER A 38 19.82 -6.60 23.52
N PRO A 39 19.60 -5.34 23.96
CA PRO A 39 19.64 -4.18 23.06
C PRO A 39 21.06 -3.85 22.58
N ASP A 40 22.09 -4.33 23.29
CA ASP A 40 23.48 -3.96 23.03
C ASP A 40 24.16 -4.95 22.07
N ILE A 41 23.48 -6.04 21.69
CA ILE A 41 23.99 -7.09 20.79
C ILE A 41 23.04 -7.22 19.59
N PRO A 42 23.32 -6.53 18.47
CA PRO A 42 22.41 -6.49 17.32
C PRO A 42 22.34 -7.83 16.57
N HIS A 43 23.48 -8.52 16.40
CA HIS A 43 23.56 -9.80 15.69
C HIS A 43 23.78 -10.95 16.66
N LYS A 44 22.68 -11.56 17.12
CA LYS A 44 22.69 -12.66 18.11
C LYS A 44 23.62 -13.81 17.70
N SER A 45 23.73 -14.12 16.41
CA SER A 45 24.58 -15.20 15.90
C SER A 45 26.07 -14.98 16.15
N GLU A 46 26.55 -13.73 16.21
CA GLU A 46 27.97 -13.40 16.45
C GLU A 46 28.44 -13.85 17.84
N VAL A 47 27.51 -13.92 18.80
CA VAL A 47 27.77 -14.42 20.16
C VAL A 47 27.25 -15.84 20.38
N GLN A 48 26.86 -16.54 19.30
CA GLN A 48 26.05 -17.78 19.33
C GLN A 48 24.89 -17.67 20.33
N GLY A 49 24.21 -16.52 20.31
CA GLY A 49 23.02 -16.17 21.08
C GLY A 49 21.73 -16.76 20.52
N VAL A 50 21.83 -17.83 19.73
CA VAL A 50 20.70 -18.60 19.20
C VAL A 50 21.04 -20.07 19.34
N MET A 51 20.23 -20.81 20.10
CA MET A 51 20.35 -22.25 20.30
C MET A 51 19.03 -22.89 19.87
N LEU A 52 19.10 -23.82 18.92
CA LEU A 52 17.92 -24.42 18.28
C LEU A 52 17.80 -25.90 18.67
N TYR A 53 16.60 -26.45 18.53
CA TYR A 53 16.31 -27.88 18.71
C TYR A 53 16.68 -28.44 20.10
N LEU A 54 16.49 -27.66 21.17
CA LEU A 54 16.66 -28.13 22.54
C LEU A 54 15.48 -29.03 22.91
N ARG A 55 15.74 -30.26 23.30
CA ARG A 55 14.77 -31.36 23.46
C ARG A 55 14.46 -31.70 24.91
N THR A 56 15.24 -31.17 25.86
CA THR A 56 15.09 -31.50 27.28
C THR A 56 15.32 -30.26 28.15
N ALA A 57 14.82 -30.31 29.38
CA ALA A 57 15.05 -29.26 30.39
C ALA A 57 16.56 -29.05 30.64
N ALA A 58 17.34 -30.13 30.70
CA ALA A 58 18.78 -30.06 30.88
C ALA A 58 19.49 -29.35 29.72
N GLU A 59 19.10 -29.64 28.47
CA GLU A 59 19.63 -28.95 27.30
C GLU A 59 19.27 -27.45 27.30
N VAL A 60 18.05 -27.10 27.71
CA VAL A 60 17.61 -25.69 27.85
C VAL A 60 18.43 -24.97 28.90
N GLN A 61 18.59 -25.55 30.09
CA GLN A 61 19.35 -24.95 31.18
C GLN A 61 20.81 -24.71 30.78
N GLN A 62 21.49 -25.76 30.28
CA GLN A 62 22.89 -25.69 29.87
C GLN A 62 23.10 -24.66 28.74
N ALA A 63 22.21 -24.63 27.75
CA ALA A 63 22.29 -23.67 26.66
C ALA A 63 22.08 -22.23 27.14
N ALA A 64 21.14 -22.00 28.05
CA ALA A 64 20.87 -20.69 28.64
C ALA A 64 22.06 -20.17 29.46
N ASP A 65 22.59 -20.99 30.38
CA ASP A 65 23.72 -20.62 31.22
C ASP A 65 24.98 -20.34 30.37
N ALA A 66 25.30 -21.24 29.44
CA ALA A 66 26.46 -21.08 28.55
C ALA A 66 26.34 -19.82 27.66
N MET A 67 25.13 -19.49 27.22
CA MET A 67 24.87 -18.28 26.42
C MET A 67 25.10 -17.01 27.27
N ILE A 68 24.55 -16.95 28.47
CA ILE A 68 24.69 -15.81 29.38
C ILE A 68 26.16 -15.61 29.78
N ASP A 69 26.86 -16.69 30.15
CA ASP A 69 28.25 -16.63 30.58
C ASP A 69 29.17 -16.17 29.45
N ARG A 70 28.97 -16.68 28.23
CA ARG A 70 29.74 -16.26 27.05
C ARG A 70 29.54 -14.78 26.75
N VAL A 71 28.31 -14.28 26.83
CA VAL A 71 28.01 -12.87 26.61
C VAL A 71 28.65 -12.00 27.68
N LYS A 72 28.57 -12.40 28.96
CA LYS A 72 29.24 -11.67 30.06
C LYS A 72 30.75 -11.59 29.88
N LEU A 73 31.37 -12.62 29.29
CA LEU A 73 32.82 -12.66 29.06
C LEU A 73 33.24 -11.85 27.84
N ALA A 74 32.54 -12.00 26.72
CA ALA A 74 32.88 -11.31 25.46
C ALA A 74 32.38 -9.86 25.40
N TRP A 75 31.27 -9.55 26.08
CA TRP A 75 30.59 -8.26 26.10
C TRP A 75 30.20 -7.87 27.54
N PRO A 76 31.17 -7.60 28.43
CA PRO A 76 30.91 -7.40 29.86
C PRO A 76 30.03 -6.19 30.19
N GLN A 77 29.92 -5.23 29.28
CA GLN A 77 29.07 -4.04 29.44
C GLN A 77 27.69 -4.20 28.79
N ALA A 78 27.41 -5.31 28.10
CA ALA A 78 26.13 -5.51 27.44
C ALA A 78 25.03 -5.81 28.47
N ARG A 79 23.91 -5.10 28.33
CA ARG A 79 22.70 -5.32 29.12
C ARG A 79 21.98 -6.55 28.58
N ILE A 80 21.91 -7.59 29.38
CA ILE A 80 21.12 -8.78 29.05
C ILE A 80 19.72 -8.58 29.64
N HIS A 81 18.71 -8.47 28.79
CA HIS A 81 17.30 -8.35 29.20
C HIS A 81 16.60 -9.72 29.29
N GLY A 82 17.36 -10.81 29.27
CA GLY A 82 16.90 -12.20 29.36
C GLY A 82 17.07 -13.00 28.07
N LEU A 83 16.20 -13.99 27.92
CA LEU A 83 16.14 -14.95 26.83
C LEU A 83 14.73 -14.98 26.24
N LEU A 84 14.63 -15.26 24.95
CA LEU A 84 13.39 -15.59 24.27
C LEU A 84 13.29 -17.11 24.15
N VAL A 85 12.17 -17.67 24.57
CA VAL A 85 11.84 -19.09 24.40
C VAL A 85 10.74 -19.21 23.35
N GLN A 86 10.95 -20.07 22.35
CA GLN A 86 10.00 -20.31 21.25
C GLN A 86 9.93 -21.80 20.92
N SER A 87 8.77 -22.30 20.49
CA SER A 87 8.68 -23.64 19.89
C SER A 87 9.41 -23.67 18.53
N MET A 88 9.94 -24.83 18.15
CA MET A 88 10.52 -24.99 16.82
C MET A 88 9.42 -25.02 15.75
N ALA A 89 9.46 -24.07 14.80
CA ALA A 89 8.59 -24.13 13.62
C ALA A 89 8.87 -25.39 12.80
N ASN A 90 7.80 -25.98 12.26
CA ASN A 90 7.92 -27.05 11.28
C ASN A 90 8.44 -26.47 9.96
N ARG A 91 9.67 -26.82 9.59
CA ARG A 91 10.31 -26.39 8.34
C ARG A 91 10.15 -27.41 7.20
N ALA A 92 9.56 -28.57 7.46
CA ALA A 92 9.47 -29.63 6.45
C ALA A 92 8.64 -29.17 5.24
N GLY A 93 9.31 -29.02 4.10
CA GLY A 93 8.69 -28.56 2.85
C GLY A 93 8.41 -27.05 2.77
N ALA A 94 8.77 -26.28 3.80
CA ALA A 94 8.67 -24.83 3.77
C ALA A 94 9.81 -24.23 2.97
N GLN A 95 9.54 -23.12 2.29
CA GLN A 95 10.54 -22.27 1.66
C GLN A 95 10.89 -21.13 2.60
N GLU A 96 12.19 -20.81 2.75
CA GLU A 96 12.65 -19.68 3.56
C GLU A 96 12.82 -18.45 2.67
N LEU A 97 11.98 -17.46 2.90
CA LEU A 97 12.01 -16.16 2.23
C LEU A 97 12.55 -15.09 3.18
N ARG A 98 12.90 -13.95 2.60
CA ARG A 98 13.29 -12.74 3.32
C ARG A 98 12.51 -11.56 2.77
N VAL A 99 11.94 -10.76 3.67
CA VAL A 99 11.30 -9.48 3.34
C VAL A 99 12.02 -8.38 4.09
N VAL A 100 12.60 -7.44 3.37
CA VAL A 100 13.37 -6.33 3.94
C VAL A 100 12.72 -5.02 3.55
N VAL A 101 12.72 -4.06 4.46
CA VAL A 101 12.42 -2.66 4.19
C VAL A 101 13.61 -1.82 4.62
N GLU A 102 14.11 -1.00 3.72
CA GLU A 102 15.15 -0.01 3.94
C GLU A 102 14.64 1.35 3.46
N HIS A 103 15.17 2.44 4.00
CA HIS A 103 14.92 3.79 3.49
C HIS A 103 16.01 4.21 2.51
N ASP A 104 15.62 4.49 1.27
CA ASP A 104 16.45 5.11 0.26
C ASP A 104 16.35 6.65 0.34
N PRO A 105 17.46 7.39 0.17
CA PRO A 105 17.46 8.85 0.25
C PRO A 105 16.61 9.56 -0.82
N VAL A 106 16.35 8.91 -1.96
CA VAL A 106 15.61 9.48 -3.09
C VAL A 106 14.17 8.97 -3.11
N PHE A 107 13.98 7.65 -2.97
CA PHE A 107 12.68 7.01 -3.15
C PHE A 107 11.93 6.77 -1.83
N GLY A 108 12.54 7.05 -0.68
CA GLY A 108 11.97 6.73 0.61
C GLY A 108 11.98 5.22 0.87
N PRO A 109 10.97 4.65 1.56
CA PRO A 109 10.98 3.23 1.90
C PRO A 109 10.91 2.33 0.66
N LEU A 110 11.73 1.28 0.64
CA LEU A 110 11.75 0.24 -0.40
C LEU A 110 11.38 -1.10 0.21
N ILE A 111 10.43 -1.84 -0.37
CA ILE A 111 10.11 -3.22 0.03
C ILE A 111 10.88 -4.18 -0.89
N MET A 112 11.61 -5.10 -0.28
CA MET A 112 12.49 -6.04 -0.95
C MET A 112 12.12 -7.48 -0.61
N LEU A 113 12.03 -8.33 -1.64
CA LEU A 113 11.70 -9.75 -1.52
C LEU A 113 12.79 -10.62 -2.15
N GLY A 114 13.28 -11.61 -1.41
CA GLY A 114 14.04 -12.72 -1.99
C GLY A 114 14.22 -13.92 -1.05
N GLU A 115 15.20 -14.78 -1.32
CA GLU A 115 15.51 -15.95 -0.50
C GLU A 115 16.63 -15.69 0.51
N GLY A 116 16.57 -16.34 1.68
CA GLY A 116 17.62 -16.27 2.68
C GLY A 116 18.96 -16.86 2.17
N GLY A 117 20.07 -16.18 2.46
CA GLY A 117 21.44 -16.59 2.16
C GLY A 117 22.43 -16.00 3.16
N VAL A 118 23.61 -16.62 3.32
CA VAL A 118 24.62 -16.24 4.34
C VAL A 118 25.19 -14.84 4.08
N GLU A 119 25.39 -14.47 2.80
CA GLU A 119 25.77 -13.13 2.38
C GLU A 119 24.65 -12.54 1.51
N TRP A 120 23.64 -11.98 2.17
CA TRP A 120 22.53 -11.34 1.48
C TRP A 120 22.95 -9.99 0.90
N ARG A 121 22.92 -9.86 -0.43
CA ARG A 121 23.16 -8.61 -1.16
C ARG A 121 21.87 -8.22 -1.87
N ALA A 122 21.18 -7.21 -1.34
CA ALA A 122 19.87 -6.82 -1.83
C ALA A 122 19.85 -6.52 -3.34
N GLU A 123 20.88 -5.83 -3.84
CA GLU A 123 21.07 -5.47 -5.25
C GLU A 123 21.00 -6.70 -6.18
N ASP A 124 21.59 -7.81 -5.76
CA ASP A 124 21.71 -9.04 -6.55
C ASP A 124 20.65 -10.07 -6.22
N GLN A 125 19.99 -9.99 -5.07
CA GLN A 125 19.20 -11.10 -4.53
C GLN A 125 17.75 -10.73 -4.21
N ALA A 126 17.37 -9.46 -4.31
CA ALA A 126 16.00 -9.01 -4.10
C ALA A 126 15.30 -8.59 -5.41
N ALA A 127 13.99 -8.76 -5.44
CA ALA A 127 13.10 -7.90 -6.23
C ALA A 127 12.63 -6.75 -5.34
N VAL A 128 12.43 -5.57 -5.93
CA VAL A 128 12.16 -4.33 -5.20
C VAL A 128 10.82 -3.74 -5.64
N ALA A 129 10.06 -3.17 -4.71
CA ALA A 129 8.88 -2.35 -4.98
C ALA A 129 8.80 -1.17 -4.00
N LEU A 130 8.06 -0.14 -4.42
CA LEU A 130 7.77 1.05 -3.61
C LEU A 130 6.40 0.88 -2.93
N PRO A 131 6.28 1.06 -1.61
CA PRO A 131 4.97 1.17 -0.97
C PRO A 131 4.29 2.49 -1.38
N PRO A 132 2.94 2.55 -1.36
CA PRO A 132 2.03 1.49 -0.95
C PRO A 132 1.85 0.40 -2.02
N LEU A 133 1.76 -0.86 -1.57
CA LEU A 133 1.44 -2.00 -2.42
C LEU A 133 -0.05 -2.34 -2.32
N ASN A 134 -0.71 -2.48 -3.47
CA ASN A 134 -1.96 -3.23 -3.60
C ASN A 134 -1.65 -4.69 -4.01
N MET A 135 -2.71 -5.51 -4.15
CA MET A 135 -2.56 -6.93 -4.53
C MET A 135 -1.92 -7.10 -5.92
N ASN A 136 -2.14 -6.17 -6.86
CA ASN A 136 -1.57 -6.23 -8.20
C ASN A 136 -0.06 -5.95 -8.21
N LEU A 137 0.37 -4.87 -7.54
CA LEU A 137 1.77 -4.50 -7.38
C LEU A 137 2.54 -5.57 -6.59
N ALA A 138 1.96 -6.07 -5.50
CA ALA A 138 2.56 -7.14 -4.72
C ALA A 138 2.68 -8.45 -5.52
N ARG A 139 1.65 -8.82 -6.29
CA ARG A 139 1.70 -9.97 -7.20
C ARG A 139 2.77 -9.79 -8.27
N TYR A 140 2.87 -8.60 -8.86
CA TYR A 140 3.91 -8.30 -9.84
C TYR A 140 5.31 -8.45 -9.24
N LEU A 141 5.54 -7.92 -8.03
CA LEU A 141 6.79 -8.10 -7.29
C LEU A 141 7.14 -9.58 -7.11
N VAL A 142 6.20 -10.42 -6.69
CA VAL A 142 6.40 -11.86 -6.53
C VAL A 142 6.73 -12.53 -7.87
N ILE A 143 5.99 -12.23 -8.93
CA ILE A 143 6.23 -12.79 -10.27
C ILE A 143 7.62 -12.38 -10.79
N GLN A 144 8.01 -11.12 -10.62
CA GLN A 144 9.34 -10.64 -11.00
C GLN A 144 10.44 -11.31 -10.18
N ALA A 145 10.24 -11.50 -8.88
CA ALA A 145 11.18 -12.22 -8.03
C ALA A 145 11.39 -13.67 -8.54
N ILE A 146 10.33 -14.36 -8.95
CA ILE A 146 10.41 -15.71 -9.54
C ILE A 146 11.13 -15.66 -10.90
N LYS A 147 10.70 -14.77 -11.80
CA LYS A 147 11.24 -14.65 -13.17
C LYS A 147 12.75 -14.35 -13.16
N ASN A 148 13.18 -13.49 -12.24
CA ASN A 148 14.57 -13.07 -12.09
C ASN A 148 15.35 -13.98 -11.11
N LYS A 149 14.78 -15.13 -10.72
CA LYS A 149 15.41 -16.15 -9.87
C LYS A 149 15.86 -15.63 -8.49
N LYS A 150 15.21 -14.57 -7.98
CA LYS A 150 15.41 -14.04 -6.63
C LYS A 150 14.70 -14.91 -5.58
N ILE A 151 13.59 -15.54 -5.98
CA ILE A 151 12.93 -16.61 -5.23
C ILE A 151 12.59 -17.78 -6.15
N ARG A 152 12.47 -18.97 -5.59
CA ARG A 152 11.87 -20.13 -6.27
C ARG A 152 10.36 -20.03 -6.26
N GLY A 153 9.72 -20.39 -7.37
CA GLY A 153 8.25 -20.47 -7.47
C GLY A 153 7.64 -21.72 -6.80
N ARG A 154 8.47 -22.59 -6.21
CA ARG A 154 8.04 -23.80 -5.50
C ARG A 154 9.09 -24.28 -4.51
N SER A 155 8.65 -24.94 -3.45
CA SER A 155 9.48 -25.80 -2.61
C SER A 155 9.57 -27.20 -3.20
N ALA A 156 10.32 -28.10 -2.52
CA ALA A 156 10.39 -29.51 -2.87
C ALA A 156 9.02 -30.22 -2.81
N LEU A 157 8.09 -29.74 -1.98
CA LEU A 157 6.80 -30.40 -1.72
C LEU A 157 5.60 -29.68 -2.33
N ARG A 158 5.64 -28.33 -2.46
CA ARG A 158 4.46 -27.53 -2.85
C ARG A 158 4.84 -26.30 -3.69
N PRO A 159 3.95 -25.84 -4.59
CA PRO A 159 4.11 -24.53 -5.24
C PRO A 159 4.02 -23.39 -4.21
N LEU A 160 4.68 -22.28 -4.49
CA LEU A 160 4.56 -21.06 -3.66
C LEU A 160 3.16 -20.45 -3.86
N ASP A 161 2.47 -20.15 -2.77
CA ASP A 161 1.21 -19.40 -2.83
C ASP A 161 1.48 -17.92 -3.13
N ILE A 162 1.41 -17.58 -4.42
CA ILE A 162 1.63 -16.21 -4.89
C ILE A 162 0.60 -15.25 -4.29
N ALA A 163 -0.66 -15.67 -4.14
CA ALA A 163 -1.71 -14.80 -3.63
C ALA A 163 -1.49 -14.52 -2.13
N GLY A 164 -1.22 -15.56 -1.34
CA GLY A 164 -0.92 -15.41 0.08
C GLY A 164 0.35 -14.58 0.35
N LEU A 165 1.42 -14.77 -0.44
CA LEU A 165 2.63 -13.95 -0.31
C LEU A 165 2.36 -12.49 -0.70
N SER A 166 1.55 -12.25 -1.74
CA SER A 166 1.15 -10.90 -2.13
C SER A 166 0.37 -10.21 -1.02
N GLN A 167 -0.54 -10.92 -0.36
CA GLN A 167 -1.28 -10.39 0.79
C GLN A 167 -0.34 -10.02 1.95
N LEU A 168 0.65 -10.85 2.27
CA LEU A 168 1.64 -10.52 3.29
C LEU A 168 2.46 -9.27 2.93
N LEU A 169 2.84 -9.10 1.67
CA LEU A 169 3.57 -7.91 1.22
C LEU A 169 2.71 -6.65 1.30
N VAL A 170 1.40 -6.74 1.03
CA VAL A 170 0.45 -5.64 1.28
C VAL A 170 0.37 -5.32 2.77
N GLN A 171 0.32 -6.32 3.64
CA GLN A 171 0.33 -6.11 5.10
C GLN A 171 1.61 -5.43 5.59
N VAL A 172 2.77 -5.85 5.06
CA VAL A 172 4.06 -5.18 5.31
C VAL A 172 4.03 -3.75 4.78
N SER A 173 3.49 -3.52 3.59
CA SER A 173 3.35 -2.18 3.04
C SER A 173 2.52 -1.27 3.94
N ASN A 174 1.35 -1.72 4.39
CA ASN A 174 0.49 -0.94 5.28
C ASN A 174 1.18 -0.65 6.61
N LEU A 175 1.91 -1.62 7.17
CA LEU A 175 2.72 -1.41 8.38
C LEU A 175 3.73 -0.27 8.20
N ILE A 176 4.43 -0.25 7.06
CA ILE A 176 5.44 0.78 6.78
C ILE A 176 4.79 2.14 6.50
N VAL A 177 3.63 2.18 5.84
CA VAL A 177 2.89 3.43 5.58
C VAL A 177 2.43 4.06 6.90
N ASP A 178 1.80 3.26 7.77
CA ASP A 178 1.19 3.73 9.01
C ASP A 178 2.19 4.08 10.12
N CYS A 179 3.38 3.47 10.12
CA CYS A 179 4.39 3.62 11.16
C CYS A 179 5.69 4.24 10.59
N PRO A 180 5.73 5.57 10.38
CA PRO A 180 6.89 6.24 9.77
C PRO A 180 8.17 6.18 10.63
N GLU A 181 8.06 5.81 11.91
CA GLU A 181 9.20 5.58 12.79
C GLU A 181 10.01 4.33 12.40
N ILE A 182 9.45 3.40 11.62
CA ILE A 182 10.16 2.22 11.14
C ILE A 182 11.11 2.63 10.01
N GLN A 183 12.39 2.78 10.33
CA GLN A 183 13.44 3.03 9.34
C GLN A 183 13.86 1.75 8.62
N ARG A 184 13.81 0.62 9.33
CA ARG A 184 14.20 -0.69 8.80
C ARG A 184 13.27 -1.78 9.30
N LEU A 185 12.90 -2.71 8.44
CA LEU A 185 12.25 -3.97 8.79
C LEU A 185 13.03 -5.11 8.13
N ASP A 186 13.28 -6.18 8.85
CA ASP A 186 13.91 -7.39 8.29
C ASP A 186 13.20 -8.62 8.86
N ILE A 187 12.38 -9.25 8.02
CA ILE A 187 11.72 -10.51 8.31
C ILE A 187 12.57 -11.63 7.72
N HIS A 188 13.31 -12.32 8.59
CA HIS A 188 14.20 -13.39 8.16
C HIS A 188 14.42 -14.47 9.23
N PRO A 189 14.06 -15.74 8.96
CA PRO A 189 13.33 -16.22 7.79
C PRO A 189 11.81 -15.97 7.91
N LEU A 190 11.19 -15.71 6.77
CA LEU A 190 9.76 -15.88 6.54
C LEU A 190 9.54 -17.30 5.99
N LEU A 191 8.94 -18.19 6.77
CA LEU A 191 8.58 -19.52 6.28
C LEU A 191 7.32 -19.45 5.44
N ALA A 192 7.40 -19.92 4.18
CA ALA A 192 6.26 -20.12 3.30
C ALA A 192 5.97 -21.63 3.17
N SER A 193 4.80 -22.07 3.65
CA SER A 193 4.38 -23.47 3.63
C SER A 193 2.92 -23.58 3.16
N GLY A 194 2.72 -23.87 1.88
CA GLY A 194 1.38 -23.80 1.29
C GLY A 194 0.83 -22.37 1.34
N ASN A 195 -0.32 -22.19 1.98
CA ASN A 195 -0.96 -20.88 2.20
C ASN A 195 -0.59 -20.24 3.55
N GLU A 196 0.30 -20.86 4.33
CA GLU A 196 0.74 -20.33 5.62
C GLU A 196 2.10 -19.62 5.50
N PHE A 197 2.17 -18.41 6.05
CA PHE A 197 3.36 -17.58 6.10
C PHE A 197 3.69 -17.22 7.54
N THR A 198 4.85 -17.66 8.04
CA THR A 198 5.26 -17.45 9.44
C THR A 198 6.59 -16.72 9.52
N ALA A 199 6.59 -15.53 10.10
CA ALA A 199 7.81 -14.79 10.42
C ALA A 199 8.47 -15.38 11.68
N LEU A 200 9.64 -16.02 11.53
CA LEU A 200 10.35 -16.64 12.66
C LEU A 200 11.24 -15.67 13.44
N ASP A 201 11.79 -14.69 12.73
CA ASP A 201 12.54 -13.59 13.31
C ASP A 201 12.19 -12.31 12.57
N VAL A 202 12.06 -11.24 13.35
CA VAL A 202 11.78 -9.91 12.82
C VAL A 202 12.64 -8.90 13.57
N THR A 203 13.43 -8.16 12.81
CA THR A 203 14.24 -7.04 13.32
C THR A 203 13.64 -5.73 12.83
N LEU A 204 13.50 -4.77 13.74
CA LEU A 204 13.01 -3.42 13.45
C LEU A 204 14.09 -2.40 13.83
N GLY A 205 14.41 -1.50 12.92
CA GLY A 205 15.16 -0.28 13.19
C GLY A 205 14.18 0.89 13.33
N LEU A 206 14.19 1.58 14.46
CA LEU A 206 13.28 2.68 14.75
C LEU A 206 14.06 4.00 14.86
N ALA A 207 13.48 5.08 14.34
CA ALA A 207 13.93 6.44 14.60
C ALA A 207 12.71 7.36 14.84
N PRO A 208 12.83 8.39 15.69
CA PRO A 208 11.77 9.38 15.83
C PRO A 208 11.44 10.01 14.46
N PHE A 209 10.14 10.19 14.19
CA PHE A 209 9.65 10.83 12.98
C PHE A 209 8.79 12.04 13.33
N SER A 210 8.89 13.10 12.53
CA SER A 210 8.07 14.31 12.67
C SER A 210 7.79 14.90 11.29
N GLY A 211 6.56 15.37 11.07
CA GLY A 211 6.13 15.93 9.79
C GLY A 211 5.02 15.11 9.14
N ASP A 212 4.81 15.33 7.84
CA ASP A 212 3.87 14.55 7.04
C ASP A 212 4.44 13.14 6.78
N SER A 213 3.75 12.11 7.28
CA SER A 213 4.16 10.72 7.08
C SER A 213 4.08 10.27 5.63
N GLU A 214 3.26 10.93 4.82
CA GLU A 214 3.07 10.58 3.40
C GLU A 214 4.14 11.21 2.50
N SER A 215 4.74 12.35 2.90
CA SER A 215 5.72 13.07 2.07
C SER A 215 7.03 12.30 1.85
N ARG A 216 7.29 11.26 2.64
CA ARG A 216 8.46 10.37 2.48
C ARG A 216 8.21 9.26 1.45
N LEU A 217 6.96 9.05 1.01
CA LEU A 217 6.60 7.99 0.08
C LEU A 217 6.76 8.51 -1.34
N ALA A 218 7.43 7.75 -2.20
CA ALA A 218 7.50 8.06 -3.63
C ALA A 218 6.14 7.95 -4.34
N ILE A 219 5.21 7.20 -3.75
CA ILE A 219 3.84 7.01 -4.25
C ILE A 219 2.89 7.38 -3.11
N ARG A 220 1.95 8.30 -3.35
CA ARG A 220 0.95 8.69 -2.35
C ARG A 220 0.00 7.52 -2.05
N PRO A 221 -0.34 7.26 -0.78
CA PRO A 221 -1.35 6.28 -0.44
C PRO A 221 -2.73 6.74 -0.89
N TYR A 222 -3.63 5.77 -0.99
CA TYR A 222 -5.02 6.05 -1.29
C TYR A 222 -5.64 6.92 -0.17
N PRO A 223 -6.17 8.12 -0.48
CA PRO A 223 -6.59 9.07 0.53
C PRO A 223 -8.02 8.76 1.02
N HIS A 224 -8.13 7.79 1.94
CA HIS A 224 -9.40 7.33 2.53
C HIS A 224 -10.25 8.45 3.12
N GLN A 225 -9.62 9.50 3.66
CA GLN A 225 -10.28 10.68 4.21
C GLN A 225 -11.11 11.46 3.19
N LEU A 226 -10.90 11.24 1.88
CA LEU A 226 -11.65 11.88 0.81
C LEU A 226 -12.91 11.08 0.42
N GLU A 227 -13.20 9.96 1.05
CA GLU A 227 -14.44 9.21 0.83
C GLU A 227 -15.65 9.91 1.44
N GLU A 228 -16.76 9.99 0.69
CA GLU A 228 -17.99 10.67 1.14
C GLU A 228 -19.25 10.00 0.57
N TRP A 229 -20.23 9.74 1.41
CA TRP A 229 -21.55 9.29 0.96
C TRP A 229 -22.39 10.47 0.46
N VAL A 230 -22.95 10.34 -0.75
CA VAL A 230 -23.79 11.36 -1.37
C VAL A 230 -25.17 10.80 -1.73
N VAL A 231 -26.21 11.57 -1.39
CA VAL A 231 -27.61 11.30 -1.77
C VAL A 231 -27.93 12.08 -3.05
N MET A 232 -28.40 11.36 -4.06
CA MET A 232 -28.89 11.94 -5.32
C MET A 232 -30.31 12.50 -5.15
N LYS A 233 -30.76 13.34 -6.11
CA LYS A 233 -32.11 13.95 -6.03
C LYS A 233 -33.27 12.95 -6.00
N ASN A 234 -33.07 11.75 -6.54
CA ASN A 234 -34.07 10.68 -6.53
C ASN A 234 -34.07 9.88 -5.20
N GLY A 235 -33.21 10.24 -4.24
CA GLY A 235 -33.08 9.56 -2.95
C GLY A 235 -32.04 8.43 -2.93
N ASP A 236 -31.52 8.01 -4.09
CA ASP A 236 -30.49 6.98 -4.16
C ASP A 236 -29.17 7.45 -3.54
N ARG A 237 -28.39 6.51 -3.02
CA ARG A 237 -27.08 6.76 -2.42
C ARG A 237 -25.95 6.24 -3.30
N CYS A 238 -24.84 6.97 -3.32
CA CYS A 238 -23.59 6.56 -3.92
C CYS A 238 -22.40 7.02 -3.06
N LEU A 239 -21.27 6.34 -3.18
CA LEU A 239 -20.02 6.70 -2.54
C LEU A 239 -19.18 7.52 -3.52
N PHE A 240 -18.78 8.71 -3.13
CA PHE A 240 -17.76 9.47 -3.83
C PHE A 240 -16.41 9.12 -3.23
N ARG A 241 -15.47 8.69 -4.05
CA ARG A 241 -14.13 8.33 -3.59
C ARG A 241 -13.07 8.53 -4.68
N PRO A 242 -11.78 8.69 -4.33
CA PRO A 242 -10.70 8.69 -5.32
C PRO A 242 -10.76 7.43 -6.19
N ILE A 243 -10.36 7.53 -7.46
CA ILE A 243 -10.29 6.38 -8.37
C ILE A 243 -9.18 5.41 -7.93
N LEU A 244 -9.40 4.11 -8.13
CA LEU A 244 -8.43 3.06 -7.85
C LEU A 244 -7.92 2.45 -9.16
N PRO A 245 -6.68 1.93 -9.22
CA PRO A 245 -6.20 1.13 -10.35
C PRO A 245 -7.17 -0.01 -10.72
N GLU A 246 -7.80 -0.63 -9.73
CA GLU A 246 -8.73 -1.75 -9.91
C GLU A 246 -10.09 -1.35 -10.52
N ASP A 247 -10.33 -0.05 -10.74
CA ASP A 247 -11.59 0.45 -11.32
C ASP A 247 -11.67 0.33 -12.83
N GLU A 248 -10.59 -0.04 -13.50
CA GLU A 248 -10.54 -0.13 -14.96
C GLU A 248 -11.76 -0.87 -15.56
N PRO A 249 -12.15 -2.07 -15.09
CA PRO A 249 -13.33 -2.77 -15.63
C PRO A 249 -14.64 -1.99 -15.43
N GLN A 250 -14.81 -1.35 -14.28
CA GLN A 250 -15.99 -0.55 -13.94
C GLN A 250 -16.02 0.75 -14.74
N LEU A 251 -14.84 1.34 -15.02
CA LEU A 251 -14.69 2.55 -15.83
C LEU A 251 -15.04 2.26 -17.29
N LEU A 252 -14.58 1.14 -17.83
CA LEU A 252 -14.96 0.68 -19.18
C LEU A 252 -16.47 0.46 -19.27
N ALA A 253 -17.07 -0.23 -18.29
CA ALA A 253 -18.52 -0.47 -18.24
C ALA A 253 -19.33 0.83 -18.07
N PHE A 254 -18.77 1.84 -17.42
CA PHE A 254 -19.34 3.18 -17.30
C PHE A 254 -19.31 3.92 -18.64
N ILE A 255 -18.17 3.94 -19.32
CA ILE A 255 -18.00 4.61 -20.63
C ILE A 255 -18.96 4.02 -21.66
N ALA A 256 -19.17 2.71 -21.66
CA ALA A 256 -20.13 2.03 -22.54
C ALA A 256 -21.59 2.48 -22.34
N GLN A 257 -21.91 3.16 -21.23
CA GLN A 257 -23.23 3.70 -20.92
C GLN A 257 -23.34 5.23 -21.12
N VAL A 258 -22.32 5.84 -21.70
CA VAL A 258 -22.30 7.26 -22.08
C VAL A 258 -22.58 7.39 -23.57
N THR A 259 -23.40 8.36 -23.98
CA THR A 259 -23.67 8.61 -25.40
C THR A 259 -22.43 9.11 -26.13
N LYS A 260 -22.33 8.83 -27.44
CA LYS A 260 -21.24 9.34 -28.29
C LYS A 260 -21.11 10.87 -28.23
N GLU A 261 -22.23 11.57 -28.15
CA GLU A 261 -22.27 13.03 -28.02
C GLU A 261 -21.59 13.50 -26.73
N ASP A 262 -21.86 12.84 -25.60
CA ASP A 262 -21.25 13.20 -24.31
C ASP A 262 -19.75 12.86 -24.25
N LEU A 263 -19.34 11.76 -24.87
CA LEU A 263 -17.92 11.43 -25.04
C LEU A 263 -17.23 12.45 -25.94
N TYR A 264 -17.87 12.85 -27.03
CA TYR A 264 -17.35 13.89 -27.92
C TYR A 264 -17.19 15.23 -27.18
N TYR A 265 -18.15 15.64 -26.34
CA TYR A 265 -18.01 16.81 -25.48
C TYR A 265 -16.89 16.71 -24.46
N ARG A 266 -16.56 15.51 -24.00
CA ARG A 266 -15.52 15.28 -23.01
C ARG A 266 -14.12 15.27 -23.62
N TYR A 267 -13.96 14.66 -24.80
CA TYR A 267 -12.64 14.37 -25.38
C TYR A 267 -12.35 15.15 -26.66
N PHE A 268 -13.29 15.98 -27.13
CA PHE A 268 -13.18 16.78 -28.35
C PHE A 268 -12.83 15.96 -29.60
N SER A 269 -13.11 14.65 -29.57
CA SER A 269 -12.77 13.69 -30.60
C SER A 269 -13.77 12.54 -30.62
N GLU A 270 -13.95 11.91 -31.79
CA GLU A 270 -14.73 10.68 -31.89
C GLU A 270 -13.92 9.53 -31.30
N ILE A 271 -14.37 9.01 -30.15
CA ILE A 271 -13.75 7.85 -29.54
C ILE A 271 -14.55 6.61 -29.92
N ASN A 272 -13.88 5.64 -30.54
CA ASN A 272 -14.49 4.37 -30.95
C ASN A 272 -14.43 3.34 -29.83
N GLU A 273 -13.23 3.07 -29.29
CA GLU A 273 -13.00 2.15 -28.17
C GLU A 273 -11.80 2.65 -27.35
N PHE A 274 -11.79 2.34 -26.06
CA PHE A 274 -10.65 2.57 -25.18
C PHE A 274 -9.84 1.28 -25.06
N THR A 275 -8.52 1.40 -25.21
CA THR A 275 -7.59 0.29 -24.99
C THR A 275 -7.35 0.07 -23.49
N HIS A 276 -6.74 -1.07 -23.15
CA HIS A 276 -6.25 -1.32 -21.79
C HIS A 276 -5.30 -0.21 -21.31
N ASP A 277 -4.39 0.22 -22.19
CA ASP A 277 -3.41 1.26 -21.86
C ASP A 277 -4.08 2.61 -21.58
N ASP A 278 -5.12 2.97 -22.33
CA ASP A 278 -5.89 4.19 -22.08
C ASP A 278 -6.55 4.16 -20.70
N LEU A 279 -7.20 3.03 -20.34
CA LEU A 279 -7.88 2.89 -19.07
C LEU A 279 -6.91 2.79 -17.89
N ALA A 280 -5.75 2.16 -18.07
CA ALA A 280 -4.69 2.12 -17.08
C ALA A 280 -4.18 3.53 -16.77
N ASN A 281 -3.89 4.34 -17.80
CA ASN A 281 -3.53 5.75 -17.63
C ASN A 281 -4.65 6.58 -16.97
N MET A 282 -5.91 6.19 -17.16
CA MET A 282 -7.04 6.84 -16.51
C MET A 282 -7.30 6.36 -15.08
N THR A 283 -6.74 5.27 -14.60
CA THR A 283 -7.06 4.72 -13.27
C THR A 283 -5.86 4.74 -12.32
N GLN A 284 -4.66 4.68 -12.86
CA GLN A 284 -3.40 4.70 -12.14
C GLN A 284 -2.86 6.13 -12.07
N ILE A 285 -3.48 6.94 -11.21
CA ILE A 285 -3.11 8.36 -11.04
C ILE A 285 -2.16 8.54 -9.87
N ASP A 286 -1.30 9.56 -9.97
CA ASP A 286 -0.56 10.09 -8.83
C ASP A 286 -1.45 11.09 -8.08
N TYR A 287 -1.95 10.70 -6.91
CA TYR A 287 -2.87 11.53 -6.12
C TYR A 287 -2.32 12.91 -5.72
N ASP A 288 -1.00 13.15 -5.82
CA ASP A 288 -0.40 14.46 -5.56
C ASP A 288 -0.59 15.43 -6.74
N ARG A 289 -0.48 14.93 -7.97
CA ARG A 289 -0.48 15.75 -9.22
C ARG A 289 -1.78 15.66 -10.00
N GLU A 290 -2.50 14.57 -9.83
CA GLU A 290 -3.76 14.29 -10.51
C GLU A 290 -4.76 13.73 -9.50
N MET A 291 -5.99 14.25 -9.53
CA MET A 291 -7.06 13.72 -8.70
C MET A 291 -8.26 13.37 -9.57
N ALA A 292 -8.78 12.16 -9.40
CA ALA A 292 -10.04 11.75 -9.99
C ALA A 292 -10.96 11.17 -8.92
N PHE A 293 -12.17 11.73 -8.80
CA PHE A 293 -13.23 11.16 -7.97
C PHE A 293 -14.22 10.41 -8.82
N VAL A 294 -14.56 9.19 -8.39
CA VAL A 294 -15.63 8.39 -8.97
C VAL A 294 -16.84 8.38 -8.05
N ALA A 295 -18.03 8.46 -8.63
CA ALA A 295 -19.30 8.19 -7.95
C ALA A 295 -19.66 6.72 -8.15
N VAL A 296 -19.63 5.93 -7.08
CA VAL A 296 -19.81 4.48 -7.14
C VAL A 296 -21.12 4.10 -6.45
N ARG A 297 -21.92 3.27 -7.13
CA ARG A 297 -23.09 2.62 -6.53
C ARG A 297 -22.76 1.14 -6.33
N THR A 298 -22.84 0.69 -5.08
CA THR A 298 -22.65 -0.71 -4.73
C THR A 298 -24.00 -1.35 -4.44
N SER A 299 -24.30 -2.40 -5.18
CA SER A 299 -25.40 -3.34 -4.94
C SER A 299 -24.82 -4.65 -4.39
N ALA A 300 -25.68 -5.57 -3.93
CA ALA A 300 -25.25 -6.86 -3.36
C ALA A 300 -24.34 -7.69 -4.28
N GLU A 301 -24.42 -7.49 -5.61
CA GLU A 301 -23.70 -8.31 -6.60
C GLU A 301 -22.76 -7.49 -7.50
N LYS A 302 -22.90 -6.16 -7.54
CA LYS A 302 -22.18 -5.32 -8.50
C LYS A 302 -21.86 -3.93 -7.96
N SER A 303 -20.64 -3.49 -8.20
CA SER A 303 -20.21 -2.10 -8.06
C SER A 303 -20.15 -1.46 -9.44
N GLU A 304 -20.74 -0.28 -9.60
CA GLU A 304 -20.73 0.46 -10.87
C GLU A 304 -20.37 1.93 -10.67
N ILE A 305 -19.64 2.49 -11.64
CA ILE A 305 -19.34 3.92 -11.70
C ILE A 305 -20.52 4.64 -12.38
N LEU A 306 -21.00 5.70 -11.76
CA LEU A 306 -22.09 6.55 -12.24
C LEU A 306 -21.59 7.86 -12.85
N GLY A 307 -20.39 8.29 -12.47
CA GLY A 307 -19.76 9.50 -12.96
C GLY A 307 -18.34 9.63 -12.43
N VAL A 308 -17.54 10.43 -13.14
CA VAL A 308 -16.14 10.70 -12.83
C VAL A 308 -15.90 12.19 -12.96
N THR A 309 -15.15 12.77 -12.04
CA THR A 309 -14.56 14.10 -12.21
C THR A 309 -13.07 14.03 -11.97
N ARG A 310 -12.30 14.87 -12.66
CA ARG A 310 -10.86 14.87 -12.62
C ARG A 310 -10.33 16.29 -12.61
N ALA A 311 -9.23 16.49 -11.88
CA ALA A 311 -8.32 17.63 -11.99
C ALA A 311 -6.91 17.10 -12.30
N ILE A 312 -6.25 17.68 -13.29
CA ILE A 312 -4.84 17.43 -13.62
C ILE A 312 -4.09 18.73 -13.38
N SER A 313 -3.17 18.73 -12.41
CA SER A 313 -2.36 19.90 -12.10
C SER A 313 -1.27 20.12 -13.14
N ASP A 314 -0.91 21.39 -13.35
CA ASP A 314 0.30 21.75 -14.08
C ASP A 314 1.58 21.32 -13.32
N PRO A 315 2.76 21.37 -13.95
CA PRO A 315 3.99 20.92 -13.30
C PRO A 315 4.33 21.63 -11.99
N ASP A 316 3.87 22.87 -11.82
CA ASP A 316 4.15 23.75 -10.68
C ASP A 316 3.07 23.65 -9.58
N ASN A 317 2.03 22.82 -9.76
CA ASN A 317 0.86 22.71 -8.88
C ASN A 317 0.19 24.07 -8.58
N ILE A 318 0.09 24.94 -9.59
CA ILE A 318 -0.55 26.26 -9.49
C ILE A 318 -1.97 26.20 -10.07
N ASP A 319 -2.07 25.76 -11.32
CA ASP A 319 -3.34 25.60 -12.03
C ASP A 319 -3.67 24.11 -12.21
N ALA A 320 -4.95 23.81 -12.34
CA ALA A 320 -5.39 22.48 -12.76
C ALA A 320 -6.44 22.55 -13.87
N GLU A 321 -6.38 21.61 -14.81
CA GLU A 321 -7.45 21.39 -15.78
C GLU A 321 -8.46 20.42 -15.21
N PHE A 322 -9.74 20.78 -15.22
CA PHE A 322 -10.82 19.92 -14.76
C PHE A 322 -11.63 19.37 -15.91
N ALA A 323 -12.19 18.19 -15.67
CA ALA A 323 -13.25 17.68 -16.52
C ALA A 323 -14.19 16.77 -15.72
N VAL A 324 -15.47 16.76 -16.11
CA VAL A 324 -16.52 15.94 -15.47
C VAL A 324 -17.29 15.13 -16.52
N LEU A 325 -17.61 13.89 -16.20
CA LEU A 325 -18.43 13.01 -17.03
C LEU A 325 -19.41 12.25 -16.15
N VAL A 326 -20.68 12.21 -16.54
CA VAL A 326 -21.74 11.48 -15.83
C VAL A 326 -22.48 10.65 -16.85
N ARG A 327 -22.92 9.47 -16.44
CA ARG A 327 -23.75 8.57 -17.23
C ARG A 327 -24.95 9.30 -17.81
N SER A 328 -25.18 9.16 -19.11
CA SER A 328 -26.15 9.97 -19.83
C SER A 328 -27.58 9.74 -19.33
N ASP A 329 -27.89 8.52 -18.87
CA ASP A 329 -29.18 8.13 -18.28
C ASP A 329 -29.41 8.68 -16.85
N LEU A 330 -28.38 9.22 -16.20
CA LEU A 330 -28.43 9.77 -14.83
C LEU A 330 -28.34 11.30 -14.78
N LYS A 331 -28.40 11.95 -15.95
CA LYS A 331 -28.43 13.41 -16.04
C LYS A 331 -29.65 14.00 -15.34
N GLY A 332 -29.49 15.21 -14.80
CA GLY A 332 -30.54 15.92 -14.06
C GLY A 332 -30.64 15.58 -12.57
N LEU A 333 -30.07 14.44 -12.13
CA LEU A 333 -30.07 14.00 -10.73
C LEU A 333 -29.09 14.76 -9.81
N GLY A 334 -28.33 15.72 -10.37
CA GLY A 334 -27.41 16.57 -9.61
C GLY A 334 -26.01 15.99 -9.42
N LEU A 335 -25.73 14.78 -9.94
CA LEU A 335 -24.46 14.09 -9.75
C LEU A 335 -23.24 14.89 -10.24
N GLY A 336 -23.31 15.44 -11.46
CA GLY A 336 -22.21 16.22 -12.02
C GLY A 336 -21.88 17.48 -11.22
N ARG A 337 -22.91 18.11 -10.63
CA ARG A 337 -22.72 19.25 -9.72
C ARG A 337 -22.00 18.82 -8.45
N ARG A 338 -22.49 17.78 -7.78
CA ARG A 338 -21.90 17.29 -6.52
C ARG A 338 -20.47 16.81 -6.72
N LEU A 339 -20.18 16.14 -7.83
CA LEU A 339 -18.82 15.71 -8.17
C LEU A 339 -17.90 16.92 -8.34
N LEU A 340 -18.31 17.91 -9.14
CA LEU A 340 -17.49 19.11 -9.38
C LEU A 340 -17.32 19.95 -8.10
N GLU A 341 -18.35 20.07 -7.25
CA GLU A 341 -18.23 20.69 -5.92
C GLU A 341 -17.17 19.99 -5.06
N LYS A 342 -17.15 18.66 -5.05
CA LYS A 342 -16.12 17.88 -4.33
C LYS A 342 -14.73 18.14 -4.90
N LEU A 343 -14.60 18.17 -6.22
CA LEU A 343 -13.32 18.45 -6.87
C LEU A 343 -12.81 19.86 -6.52
N ILE A 344 -13.69 20.88 -6.55
CA ILE A 344 -13.34 22.25 -6.17
C ILE A 344 -12.85 22.32 -4.72
N ALA A 345 -13.57 21.68 -3.79
CA ALA A 345 -13.19 21.64 -2.38
C ALA A 345 -11.83 20.95 -2.18
N TYR A 346 -11.58 19.85 -2.89
CA TYR A 346 -10.29 19.18 -2.92
C TYR A 346 -9.18 20.13 -3.42
N THR A 347 -9.36 20.75 -4.59
CA THR A 347 -8.33 21.62 -5.19
C THR A 347 -8.02 22.84 -4.32
N GLN A 348 -9.03 23.38 -3.61
CA GLN A 348 -8.82 24.45 -2.62
C GLN A 348 -7.98 23.99 -1.43
N SER A 349 -8.30 22.82 -0.86
CA SER A 349 -7.54 22.27 0.27
C SER A 349 -6.09 21.90 -0.09
N HIS A 350 -5.83 21.61 -1.37
CA HIS A 350 -4.50 21.32 -1.91
C HIS A 350 -3.72 22.58 -2.31
N GLY A 351 -4.29 23.77 -2.13
CA GLY A 351 -3.59 25.04 -2.37
C GLY A 351 -3.46 25.45 -3.84
N LEU A 352 -4.20 24.80 -4.75
CA LEU A 352 -4.27 25.22 -6.15
C LEU A 352 -4.89 26.62 -6.23
N GLN A 353 -4.39 27.45 -7.14
CA GLN A 353 -4.82 28.84 -7.25
C GLN A 353 -6.02 29.00 -8.18
N ARG A 354 -6.16 28.11 -9.17
CA ARG A 354 -7.20 28.21 -10.19
C ARG A 354 -7.50 26.87 -10.86
N LEU A 355 -8.76 26.71 -11.23
CA LEU A 355 -9.30 25.54 -11.93
C LEU A 355 -9.82 25.97 -13.31
N ASN A 356 -9.30 25.37 -14.37
CA ASN A 356 -9.61 25.73 -15.76
C ASN A 356 -10.24 24.55 -16.50
N GLY A 357 -11.06 24.81 -17.51
CA GLY A 357 -11.58 23.76 -18.38
C GLY A 357 -12.15 24.33 -19.66
N ILE A 358 -12.27 23.48 -20.67
CA ILE A 358 -12.83 23.85 -21.97
C ILE A 358 -14.08 23.01 -22.22
N THR A 359 -15.09 23.61 -22.83
CA THR A 359 -16.24 22.88 -23.35
C THR A 359 -16.70 23.44 -24.69
N MET A 360 -17.62 22.78 -25.38
CA MET A 360 -18.17 23.28 -26.63
C MET A 360 -19.34 24.25 -26.40
N PRO A 361 -19.57 25.25 -27.28
CA PRO A 361 -20.67 26.20 -27.17
C PRO A 361 -22.08 25.58 -27.09
N ASN A 362 -22.26 24.39 -27.66
CA ASN A 362 -23.52 23.63 -27.62
C ASN A 362 -23.74 22.86 -26.30
N ASN A 363 -22.72 22.69 -25.45
CA ASN A 363 -22.83 22.03 -24.16
C ASN A 363 -23.48 22.95 -23.10
N ARG A 364 -24.75 23.29 -23.31
CA ARG A 364 -25.53 24.18 -22.44
C ARG A 364 -25.60 23.67 -20.99
N GLY A 365 -25.56 22.35 -20.81
CA GLY A 365 -25.55 21.72 -19.49
C GLY A 365 -24.31 22.08 -18.70
N MET A 366 -23.12 21.92 -19.30
CA MET A 366 -21.85 22.27 -18.66
C MET A 366 -21.73 23.79 -18.44
N ILE A 367 -22.07 24.61 -19.44
CA ILE A 367 -22.04 26.07 -19.32
C ILE A 367 -22.95 26.55 -18.17
N GLY A 368 -24.16 25.99 -18.07
CA GLY A 368 -25.09 26.31 -16.98
C GLY A 368 -24.62 25.82 -15.61
N LEU A 369 -23.93 24.68 -15.55
CA LEU A 369 -23.33 24.16 -14.33
C LEU A 369 -22.16 25.02 -13.87
N ALA A 370 -21.24 25.36 -14.77
CA ALA A 370 -20.06 26.18 -14.49
C ALA A 370 -20.45 27.55 -13.92
N ARG A 371 -21.42 28.24 -14.53
CA ARG A 371 -21.95 29.51 -14.00
C ARG A 371 -22.51 29.39 -12.57
N LYS A 372 -23.22 28.30 -12.26
CA LYS A 372 -23.79 28.07 -10.92
C LYS A 372 -22.72 27.83 -9.86
N LEU A 373 -21.55 27.33 -10.26
CA LEU A 373 -20.41 27.06 -9.39
C LEU A 373 -19.38 28.19 -9.37
N GLY A 374 -19.70 29.35 -9.96
CA GLY A 374 -18.86 30.54 -9.89
C GLY A 374 -17.74 30.63 -10.92
N PHE A 375 -17.73 29.76 -11.93
CA PHE A 375 -16.77 29.88 -13.03
C PHE A 375 -17.09 31.12 -13.88
N THR A 376 -16.03 31.84 -14.25
CA THR A 376 -16.04 32.76 -15.38
C THR A 376 -16.19 31.93 -16.66
N VAL A 377 -17.10 32.36 -17.54
CA VAL A 377 -17.39 31.68 -18.81
C VAL A 377 -17.13 32.63 -19.96
N ASP A 378 -16.12 32.32 -20.76
CA ASP A 378 -15.76 33.08 -21.96
C ASP A 378 -16.10 32.25 -23.22
N ILE A 379 -16.94 32.80 -24.09
CA ILE A 379 -17.44 32.10 -25.29
C ILE A 379 -16.66 32.60 -26.50
N GLN A 380 -15.81 31.74 -27.05
CA GLN A 380 -14.95 32.05 -28.19
C GLN A 380 -15.53 31.39 -29.44
N LEU A 381 -16.47 32.09 -30.08
CA LEU A 381 -17.22 31.56 -31.22
C LEU A 381 -16.33 31.24 -32.43
N GLU A 382 -15.25 32.00 -32.64
CA GLU A 382 -14.31 31.78 -33.74
C GLU A 382 -13.52 30.48 -33.59
N ASP A 383 -13.16 30.12 -32.35
CA ASP A 383 -12.40 28.92 -32.01
C ASP A 383 -13.30 27.69 -31.74
N GLY A 384 -14.63 27.88 -31.75
CA GLY A 384 -15.60 26.81 -31.51
C GLY A 384 -15.58 26.24 -30.09
N ILE A 385 -15.06 27.00 -29.11
CA ILE A 385 -14.90 26.58 -27.72
C ILE A 385 -15.46 27.58 -26.71
N VAL A 386 -15.62 27.12 -25.48
CA VAL A 386 -16.00 27.93 -24.31
C VAL A 386 -14.99 27.64 -23.21
N SER A 387 -14.27 28.67 -22.80
CA SER A 387 -13.29 28.63 -21.71
C SER A 387 -13.97 28.87 -20.38
N LEU A 388 -13.68 28.00 -19.41
CA LEU A 388 -14.21 28.02 -18.05
C LEU A 388 -13.05 28.23 -17.09
N SER A 389 -13.14 29.21 -16.20
CA SER A 389 -12.08 29.47 -15.22
C SER A 389 -12.67 29.85 -13.85
N LEU A 390 -12.17 29.20 -12.80
CA LEU A 390 -12.53 29.47 -11.41
C LEU A 390 -11.27 29.77 -10.60
N PRO A 391 -11.08 31.00 -10.10
CA PRO A 391 -10.06 31.28 -9.10
C PRO A 391 -10.44 30.61 -7.77
N LEU A 392 -9.51 29.87 -7.19
CA LEU A 392 -9.70 29.10 -5.95
C LEU A 392 -9.23 29.89 -4.72
N ASN A 393 -8.32 30.83 -4.90
CA ASN A 393 -7.88 31.78 -3.87
C ASN A 393 -8.86 32.96 -3.78
N GLN A 394 -9.96 32.77 -3.05
CA GLN A 394 -10.76 33.87 -2.53
C GLN A 394 -11.06 33.61 -1.05
N GLY A 395 -10.19 34.13 -0.17
CA GLY A 395 -10.35 34.13 1.29
C GLY A 395 -9.04 33.98 2.03
#